data_AF-A0A9E6CLT3-F1
#
_entry.id   AF-A0A9E6CLT3-F1
#
_cell.length_a   1.000
_cell.length_b   1.000
_cell.length_c   1.000
_cell.angle_alpha   90.00
_cell.angle_beta   90.00
_cell.angle_gamma   90.00
#
_symmetry.space_group_name_H-M   'P 1'
#
loop_
_entity.id
_entity.type
_entity.pdbx_description
1 polymer ?
#
loop_
_entity_poly.entity_id
_entity_poly.type
_entity_poly.pdbx_seq_one_letter_code
_entity_poly.pdbx_strand_id
1 'polypeptide(L)'
;MGQYYVIVNLDKQEFLNTYSFNDGAKLLEFGCSSEGTMTALAVLLSDGNGRGGGDLHSEHPLIGSWAGDRIVISGDYADKEKFLQKDEIVKFMMIGEERADEKPNLYVYAKKFFKDISEKVLEVILEDPYIYETYEKADLYGDAQKVFNNVKKKKAKKVA
;
A
#
# COMPACT_ATOMS: atom_id res chain seq x y z
N MET A 1 -8.92 -2.29 -21.65
CA MET A 1 -8.69 -1.99 -20.21
C MET A 1 -8.12 -3.24 -19.56
N GLY A 2 -7.27 -3.09 -18.54
CA GLY A 2 -6.63 -4.21 -17.84
C GLY A 2 -7.09 -4.30 -16.38
N GLN A 3 -6.74 -5.41 -15.73
CA GLN A 3 -7.02 -5.66 -14.31
C GLN A 3 -6.14 -4.79 -13.41
N TYR A 4 -6.75 -4.21 -12.38
CA TYR A 4 -6.08 -3.39 -11.37
C TYR A 4 -5.93 -4.16 -10.06
N TYR A 5 -4.88 -3.87 -9.30
CA TYR A 5 -4.52 -4.62 -8.10
C TYR A 5 -4.32 -3.71 -6.90
N VAL A 6 -4.56 -4.28 -5.71
CA VAL A 6 -4.11 -3.74 -4.42
C VAL A 6 -3.38 -4.85 -3.66
N ILE A 7 -2.49 -4.46 -2.74
CA ILE A 7 -1.82 -5.42 -1.84
C ILE A 7 -2.58 -5.42 -0.53
N VAL A 8 -3.02 -6.58 -0.05
CA VAL A 8 -3.94 -6.71 1.07
C VAL A 8 -3.31 -7.57 2.16
N ASN A 9 -3.34 -7.07 3.40
CA ASN A 9 -3.07 -7.84 4.61
C ASN A 9 -4.39 -8.31 5.22
N LEU A 10 -4.63 -9.62 5.21
CA LEU A 10 -5.86 -10.22 5.70
C LEU A 10 -5.94 -10.26 7.23
N ASP A 11 -4.80 -10.32 7.92
CA ASP A 11 -4.76 -10.43 9.38
C ASP A 11 -4.99 -9.08 10.06
N LYS A 12 -4.46 -7.99 9.48
CA LYS A 12 -4.65 -6.63 10.00
C LYS A 12 -5.81 -5.87 9.39
N GLN A 13 -6.42 -6.39 8.32
CA GLN A 13 -7.43 -5.69 7.54
C GLN A 13 -6.90 -4.33 7.03
N GLU A 14 -5.71 -4.36 6.43
CA GLU A 14 -5.03 -3.20 5.85
C GLU A 14 -4.75 -3.45 4.36
N PHE A 15 -4.58 -2.38 3.59
CA PHE A 15 -4.17 -2.52 2.19
C PHE A 15 -3.25 -1.38 1.73
N LEU A 16 -2.53 -1.65 0.63
CA LEU A 16 -1.76 -0.69 -0.13
C LEU A 16 -2.41 -0.44 -1.50
N ASN A 17 -2.62 0.84 -1.79
CA ASN A 17 -2.95 1.38 -3.09
C ASN A 17 -1.66 1.77 -3.83
N THR A 18 -1.42 1.16 -4.97
CA THR A 18 -0.15 1.32 -5.71
C THR A 18 0.04 2.75 -6.23
N TYR A 19 -1.05 3.44 -6.58
CA TYR A 19 -0.99 4.84 -7.04
C TYR A 19 -0.41 5.79 -5.99
N SER A 20 -0.55 5.47 -4.71
CA SER A 20 0.02 6.28 -3.64
C SER A 20 1.55 6.27 -3.63
N PHE A 21 2.19 5.32 -4.32
CA PHE A 21 3.64 5.14 -4.37
C PHE A 21 4.26 5.57 -5.70
N ASN A 22 3.53 6.34 -6.52
CA ASN A 22 3.92 6.77 -7.87
C ASN A 22 3.93 5.63 -8.92
N ASP A 23 3.27 4.52 -8.61
CA ASP A 23 3.15 3.37 -9.51
C ASP A 23 1.84 3.35 -10.30
N GLY A 24 1.81 2.53 -11.35
CA GLY A 24 0.57 2.04 -11.95
C GLY A 24 -0.09 0.94 -11.10
N ALA A 25 -1.29 0.52 -11.47
CA ALA A 25 -2.05 -0.50 -10.70
C ALA A 25 -2.23 -1.83 -11.44
N LYS A 26 -1.72 -1.97 -12.66
CA LYS A 26 -1.64 -3.31 -13.29
C LYS A 26 -0.46 -4.09 -12.70
N LEU A 27 -0.57 -5.41 -12.67
CA LEU A 27 0.38 -6.28 -11.96
C LEU A 27 1.86 -5.99 -12.28
N LEU A 28 2.21 -5.85 -13.57
CA LEU A 28 3.59 -5.58 -13.99
C LEU A 28 3.96 -4.09 -13.95
N GLU A 29 2.98 -3.18 -13.84
CA GLU A 29 3.27 -1.74 -13.71
C GLU A 29 3.95 -1.42 -12.38
N PHE A 30 3.57 -2.09 -11.29
CA PHE A 30 4.26 -1.94 -9.99
C PHE A 30 5.18 -3.12 -9.66
N GLY A 31 4.91 -4.32 -10.19
CA GLY A 31 5.72 -5.50 -9.91
C GLY A 31 7.12 -5.47 -10.56
N CYS A 32 7.31 -4.63 -11.58
CA CYS A 32 8.59 -4.47 -12.28
C CYS A 32 9.10 -3.02 -12.28
N SER A 33 8.47 -2.11 -11.53
CA SER A 33 8.92 -0.72 -11.45
C SER A 33 10.11 -0.55 -10.52
N SER A 34 10.73 0.62 -10.61
CA SER A 34 11.70 1.14 -9.65
C SER A 34 11.09 2.19 -8.70
N GLU A 35 9.75 2.25 -8.63
CA GLU A 35 9.01 3.19 -7.79
C GLU A 35 8.78 2.57 -6.38
N GLY A 36 7.79 3.05 -5.64
CA GLY A 36 7.69 2.78 -4.20
C GLY A 36 6.91 1.53 -3.79
N THR A 37 6.02 0.96 -4.62
CA THR A 37 5.07 -0.07 -4.14
C THR A 37 5.76 -1.32 -3.61
N MET A 38 6.70 -1.88 -4.38
CA MET A 38 7.41 -3.09 -3.97
C MET A 38 8.42 -2.83 -2.86
N THR A 39 9.00 -1.62 -2.80
CA THR A 39 9.82 -1.16 -1.68
C THR A 39 9.00 -1.09 -0.40
N ALA A 40 7.80 -0.50 -0.45
CA ALA A 40 6.87 -0.44 0.67
C ALA A 40 6.47 -1.83 1.16
N LEU A 41 6.17 -2.76 0.24
CA LEU A 41 5.86 -4.14 0.60
C LEU A 41 7.06 -4.84 1.27
N ALA A 42 8.27 -4.68 0.73
CA ALA A 42 9.48 -5.27 1.31
C ALA A 42 9.73 -4.77 2.74
N VAL A 43 9.54 -3.47 2.98
CA VAL A 43 9.67 -2.85 4.32
C VAL A 43 8.62 -3.37 5.30
N LEU A 44 7.37 -3.54 4.86
CA LEU A 44 6.31 -4.06 5.73
C LEU A 44 6.54 -5.54 6.09
N LEU A 45 7.11 -6.33 5.18
CA LEU A 45 7.35 -7.76 5.35
C LEU A 45 8.65 -8.11 6.07
N SER A 46 9.54 -7.15 6.32
CA SER A 46 10.88 -7.44 6.84
C SER A 46 10.84 -7.96 8.29
N ASP A 47 11.65 -8.97 8.61
CA ASP A 47 11.90 -9.38 10.01
C ASP A 47 13.21 -8.75 10.50
N GLY A 48 13.10 -7.49 10.93
CA GLY A 48 14.20 -6.67 11.40
C GLY A 48 14.48 -5.44 10.53
N ASN A 49 15.23 -4.51 11.11
CA ASN A 49 15.72 -3.28 10.49
C ASN A 49 16.92 -2.73 11.32
N GLY A 50 17.76 -1.89 10.74
CA GLY A 50 18.86 -1.21 11.45
C GLY A 50 20.03 -2.12 11.87
N ARG A 51 20.20 -3.29 11.24
CA ARG A 51 21.25 -4.28 11.55
C ARG A 51 22.39 -4.27 10.52
N GLY A 52 22.23 -3.61 9.37
CA GLY A 52 23.26 -3.53 8.33
C GLY A 52 23.07 -2.37 7.34
N GLY A 53 24.08 -2.15 6.49
CA GLY A 53 24.17 -0.99 5.58
C GLY A 53 23.22 -0.98 4.37
N GLY A 54 22.15 -1.77 4.39
CA GLY A 54 21.12 -1.80 3.34
C GLY A 54 19.68 -1.78 3.88
N ASP A 55 19.53 -1.59 5.19
CA ASP A 55 18.23 -1.49 5.85
C ASP A 55 17.63 -0.10 5.67
N LEU A 56 16.32 0.04 5.88
CA LEU A 56 15.66 1.34 5.80
C LEU A 56 16.18 2.24 6.93
N HIS A 57 16.61 3.47 6.62
CA HIS A 57 17.04 4.44 7.62
C HIS A 57 15.85 5.09 8.35
N SER A 58 15.11 4.29 9.13
CA SER A 58 13.96 4.69 9.94
C SER A 58 13.79 3.73 11.12
N GLU A 59 13.24 4.21 12.23
CA GLU A 59 12.88 3.38 13.40
C GLU A 59 11.36 3.23 13.52
N HIS A 60 10.60 3.51 12.45
CA HIS A 60 9.15 3.54 12.53
C HIS A 60 8.57 2.12 12.74
N PRO A 61 7.60 1.93 13.65
CA PRO A 61 7.01 0.62 13.97
C PRO A 61 6.19 -0.02 12.84
N LEU A 62 6.13 0.60 11.65
CA LEU A 62 5.50 -0.02 10.48
C LEU A 62 6.47 -0.99 9.78
N ILE A 63 7.77 -0.80 9.97
CA ILE A 63 8.79 -1.69 9.43
C ILE A 63 8.60 -3.06 10.08
N GLY A 64 8.45 -4.09 9.24
CA GLY A 64 8.16 -5.45 9.67
C GLY A 64 6.78 -5.67 10.29
N SER A 65 5.89 -4.67 10.25
CA SER A 65 4.57 -4.81 10.86
C SER A 65 3.73 -5.92 10.24
N TRP A 66 3.95 -6.25 8.96
CA TRP A 66 3.29 -7.34 8.23
C TRP A 66 4.14 -8.62 8.18
N ALA A 67 5.27 -8.69 8.87
CA ALA A 67 6.10 -9.89 8.89
C ALA A 67 5.31 -11.09 9.47
N GLY A 68 5.19 -12.16 8.67
CA GLY A 68 4.46 -13.38 9.04
C GLY A 68 2.94 -13.34 8.81
N ASP A 69 2.38 -12.20 8.38
CA ASP A 69 0.95 -12.07 8.09
C ASP A 69 0.57 -12.68 6.71
N ARG A 70 -0.72 -12.96 6.54
CA ARG A 70 -1.31 -13.47 5.29
C ARG A 70 -1.56 -12.33 4.30
N ILE A 71 -0.71 -12.25 3.27
CA ILE A 71 -0.75 -11.19 2.25
C ILE A 71 -1.26 -11.71 0.90
N VAL A 72 -2.10 -10.92 0.24
CA VAL A 72 -2.62 -11.21 -1.11
C VAL A 72 -2.50 -9.96 -1.99
N ILE A 73 -1.94 -10.11 -3.20
CA ILE A 73 -2.08 -9.10 -4.26
C ILE A 73 -3.40 -9.40 -4.97
N SER A 74 -4.45 -8.65 -4.64
CA SER A 74 -5.81 -8.91 -5.12
C SER A 74 -6.15 -8.02 -6.30
N GLY A 75 -6.63 -8.63 -7.38
CA GLY A 75 -7.07 -7.89 -8.57
C GLY A 75 -8.59 -7.67 -8.60
N ASP A 76 -9.04 -6.61 -9.29
CA ASP A 76 -10.46 -6.25 -9.42
C ASP A 76 -11.28 -7.25 -10.24
N TYR A 77 -10.63 -8.04 -11.11
CA TYR A 77 -11.25 -9.15 -11.86
C TYR A 77 -11.01 -10.52 -11.21
N ALA A 78 -10.45 -10.57 -10.00
CA ALA A 78 -10.19 -11.84 -9.31
C ALA A 78 -11.49 -12.55 -8.92
N ASP A 79 -11.37 -13.86 -8.67
CA ASP A 79 -12.47 -14.72 -8.25
C ASP A 79 -13.25 -14.11 -7.09
N LYS A 80 -14.58 -14.05 -7.25
CA LYS A 80 -15.50 -13.58 -6.20
C LYS A 80 -15.42 -14.50 -4.99
N GLU A 81 -15.65 -13.94 -3.81
CA GLU A 81 -15.70 -14.64 -2.52
C GLU A 81 -14.38 -15.32 -2.08
N LYS A 82 -13.40 -15.49 -2.99
CA LYS A 82 -12.10 -16.06 -2.69
C LYS A 82 -11.39 -15.13 -1.71
N PHE A 83 -11.04 -15.69 -0.55
CA PHE A 83 -10.46 -15.00 0.63
C PHE A 83 -11.43 -14.22 1.53
N LEU A 84 -12.74 -14.27 1.28
CA LEU A 84 -13.74 -13.63 2.15
C LEU A 84 -14.48 -14.65 3.01
N GLN A 85 -14.80 -14.28 4.25
CA GLN A 85 -15.68 -15.05 5.12
C GLN A 85 -17.15 -14.77 4.80
N LYS A 86 -18.04 -15.67 5.22
CA LYS A 86 -19.49 -15.57 4.93
C LYS A 86 -20.10 -14.28 5.50
N ASP A 87 -19.72 -13.90 6.71
CA ASP A 87 -20.16 -12.69 7.39
C ASP A 87 -19.66 -11.43 6.69
N GLU A 88 -18.43 -11.44 6.14
CA GLU A 88 -17.88 -10.35 5.34
C GLU A 88 -18.67 -10.15 4.03
N ILE A 89 -19.01 -11.26 3.36
CA ILE A 89 -19.85 -11.22 2.16
C ILE A 89 -21.22 -10.63 2.51
N VAL A 90 -21.88 -11.12 3.56
CA VAL A 90 -23.17 -10.60 4.01
C VAL A 90 -23.07 -9.11 4.35
N LYS A 91 -22.04 -8.70 5.10
CA LYS A 91 -21.77 -7.30 5.45
C LYS A 91 -21.68 -6.42 4.20
N PHE A 92 -20.96 -6.85 3.17
CA PHE A 92 -20.86 -6.13 1.91
C PHE A 92 -22.21 -6.01 1.20
N MET A 93 -23.00 -7.08 1.16
CA MET A 93 -24.31 -7.08 0.49
C MET A 93 -25.35 -6.23 1.24
N MET A 94 -25.23 -6.05 2.56
CA MET A 94 -26.19 -5.30 3.37
C MET A 94 -26.07 -3.77 3.26
N ILE A 95 -24.96 -3.23 2.77
CA ILE A 95 -24.73 -1.78 2.63
C ILE A 95 -25.11 -1.25 1.23
N GLY A 96 -25.88 -2.00 0.44
CA GLY A 96 -26.05 -1.79 -1.00
C GLY A 96 -26.73 -0.48 -1.42
N GLU A 97 -25.96 0.40 -2.07
CA GLU A 97 -26.45 1.39 -3.06
C GLU A 97 -26.03 1.07 -4.51
N GLU A 98 -25.15 0.08 -4.77
CA GLU A 98 -24.81 -0.35 -6.13
C GLU A 98 -24.87 -1.87 -6.29
N ARG A 99 -25.61 -2.32 -7.32
CA ARG A 99 -25.80 -3.71 -7.78
C ARG A 99 -25.92 -4.73 -6.64
N ALA A 100 -27.09 -4.74 -6.01
CA ALA A 100 -27.48 -5.60 -4.89
C ALA A 100 -27.33 -7.13 -5.11
N ASP A 101 -26.90 -7.58 -6.29
CA ASP A 101 -26.88 -8.99 -6.67
C ASP A 101 -25.46 -9.54 -6.92
N GLU A 102 -24.42 -8.68 -6.96
CA GLU A 102 -23.06 -9.10 -7.31
C GLU A 102 -22.17 -9.23 -6.07
N LYS A 103 -21.82 -10.47 -5.72
CA LYS A 103 -20.92 -10.76 -4.60
C LYS A 103 -19.52 -10.17 -4.82
N PRO A 104 -18.86 -9.67 -3.77
CA PRO A 104 -17.55 -9.02 -3.89
C PRO A 104 -16.42 -10.03 -4.09
N ASN A 105 -15.31 -9.56 -4.64
CA ASN A 105 -13.98 -10.16 -4.45
C ASN A 105 -13.19 -9.35 -3.41
N LEU A 106 -12.01 -9.86 -3.03
CA LEU A 106 -11.18 -9.23 -2.00
C LEU A 106 -10.76 -7.79 -2.37
N TYR A 107 -10.53 -7.48 -3.64
CA TYR A 107 -10.14 -6.13 -4.08
C TYR A 107 -11.18 -5.08 -3.69
N VAL A 108 -12.45 -5.32 -4.08
CA VAL A 108 -13.53 -4.36 -3.81
C VAL A 108 -13.85 -4.32 -2.32
N TYR A 109 -13.83 -5.48 -1.66
CA TYR A 109 -14.08 -5.57 -0.23
C TYR A 109 -13.02 -4.81 0.59
N ALA A 110 -11.74 -5.03 0.34
CA ALA A 110 -10.64 -4.37 1.04
C ALA A 110 -10.71 -2.84 0.85
N LYS A 111 -10.90 -2.35 -0.38
CA LYS A 111 -11.02 -0.89 -0.62
C LYS A 111 -12.21 -0.24 0.07
N LYS A 112 -13.25 -1.01 0.41
CA LYS A 112 -14.43 -0.52 1.10
C LYS A 112 -14.28 -0.56 2.63
N PHE A 113 -13.65 -1.59 3.16
CA PHE A 113 -13.71 -1.92 4.59
C PHE A 113 -12.37 -2.01 5.30
N PHE A 114 -11.27 -2.20 4.57
CA PHE A 114 -9.94 -2.27 5.16
C PHE A 114 -9.34 -0.88 5.23
N LYS A 115 -8.36 -0.73 6.12
CA LYS A 115 -7.65 0.53 6.31
C LYS A 115 -6.60 0.70 5.22
N ASP A 116 -6.68 1.80 4.48
CA ASP A 116 -5.60 2.23 3.59
C ASP A 116 -4.43 2.78 4.44
N ILE A 117 -3.25 2.15 4.34
CA ILE A 117 -2.04 2.62 5.03
C ILE A 117 -1.01 3.23 4.08
N SER A 118 -1.33 3.38 2.81
CA SER A 118 -0.38 3.69 1.73
C SER A 118 0.37 4.99 1.94
N GLU A 119 -0.34 6.10 2.20
CA GLU A 119 0.30 7.40 2.46
C GLU A 119 1.22 7.33 3.68
N LYS A 120 0.82 6.59 4.72
CA LYS A 120 1.60 6.47 5.95
C LYS A 120 2.88 5.66 5.72
N VAL A 121 2.81 4.60 4.94
CA VAL A 121 3.99 3.80 4.58
C VAL A 121 4.90 4.61 3.66
N LEU A 122 4.35 5.38 2.71
CA LEU A 122 5.15 6.29 1.89
C LEU A 122 5.89 7.32 2.75
N GLU A 123 5.25 7.92 3.76
CA GLU A 123 5.93 8.81 4.70
C GLU A 123 7.13 8.14 5.37
N VAL A 124 7.00 6.86 5.76
CA VAL A 124 8.05 6.09 6.45
C VAL A 124 9.22 5.79 5.52
N ILE A 125 8.97 5.31 4.30
CA ILE A 125 10.07 5.00 3.38
C ILE A 125 10.82 6.28 2.94
N LEU A 126 10.16 7.44 2.95
CA LEU A 126 10.78 8.75 2.68
C LEU A 126 11.59 9.33 3.85
N GLU A 127 11.60 8.66 5.01
CA GLU A 127 12.57 8.98 6.07
C GLU A 127 13.99 8.61 5.62
N ASP A 128 14.12 7.57 4.79
CA ASP A 128 15.39 7.16 4.20
C ASP A 128 15.94 8.22 3.23
N PRO A 129 17.19 8.68 3.40
CA PRO A 129 17.77 9.70 2.54
C PRO A 129 17.87 9.30 1.06
N TYR A 130 18.23 8.05 0.77
CA TYR A 130 18.41 7.58 -0.60
C TYR A 130 17.07 7.50 -1.35
N ILE A 131 16.04 6.97 -0.68
CA ILE A 131 14.68 6.92 -1.24
C ILE A 131 14.14 8.35 -1.41
N TYR A 132 14.34 9.21 -0.41
CA TYR A 132 13.90 10.61 -0.48
C TYR A 132 14.49 11.35 -1.69
N GLU A 133 15.81 11.22 -1.92
CA GLU A 133 16.47 11.84 -3.07
C GLU A 133 15.98 11.29 -4.41
N THR A 134 15.60 10.01 -4.45
CA THR A 134 15.02 9.39 -5.64
C THR A 134 13.65 10.03 -5.96
N TYR A 135 12.79 10.15 -4.95
CA TYR A 135 11.49 10.82 -5.09
C TYR A 135 11.62 12.32 -5.43
N GLU A 136 12.66 13.00 -4.94
CA GLU A 136 12.89 14.42 -5.26
C GLU A 136 13.18 14.65 -6.75
N LYS A 137 13.76 13.65 -7.42
CA LYS A 137 14.13 13.70 -8.85
C LYS A 137 13.06 13.08 -9.76
N ALA A 138 12.07 12.41 -9.20
CA ALA A 138 11.01 11.73 -9.94
C ALA A 138 9.92 12.70 -10.41
N ASP A 139 9.23 12.34 -11.49
CA ASP A 139 8.03 13.05 -11.95
C ASP A 139 6.81 12.57 -11.17
N LEU A 140 6.64 13.11 -9.96
CA LEU A 140 5.59 12.69 -9.03
C LEU A 140 4.24 13.29 -9.40
N TYR A 141 3.18 12.51 -9.25
CA TYR A 141 1.80 12.97 -9.41
C TYR A 141 0.88 12.45 -8.31
N GLY A 142 -0.34 13.01 -8.26
CA GLY A 142 -1.41 12.56 -7.37
C GLY A 142 -1.01 12.51 -5.89
N ASP A 143 -1.32 11.38 -5.25
CA ASP A 143 -1.09 11.16 -3.81
C ASP A 143 0.41 11.14 -3.47
N ALA A 144 1.26 10.56 -4.32
CA ALA A 144 2.70 10.50 -4.09
C ALA A 144 3.30 11.91 -3.99
N GLN A 145 2.93 12.81 -4.92
CA GLN A 145 3.38 14.20 -4.91
C GLN A 145 2.89 14.96 -3.66
N LYS A 146 1.64 14.72 -3.25
CA LYS A 146 1.05 15.30 -2.03
C LYS A 146 1.81 14.87 -0.78
N VAL A 147 2.05 13.57 -0.60
CA VAL A 147 2.79 13.02 0.56
C VAL A 147 4.22 13.54 0.58
N PHE A 148 4.92 13.50 -0.56
CA PHE A 148 6.30 14.00 -0.67
C PHE A 148 6.40 15.48 -0.25
N ASN A 149 5.48 16.33 -0.72
CA ASN A 149 5.44 17.74 -0.34
C ASN A 149 5.21 17.95 1.17
N ASN A 150 4.41 17.10 1.81
CA ASN A 150 4.21 17.15 3.25
C ASN A 150 5.47 16.73 4.01
N VAL A 151 6.16 15.67 3.58
CA VAL A 151 7.43 15.23 4.16
C VAL A 151 8.50 16.32 4.01
N LYS A 152 8.63 16.91 2.81
CA LYS A 152 9.57 18.01 2.52
C LYS A 152 9.34 19.21 3.43
N LYS A 153 8.08 19.62 3.65
CA LYS A 153 7.72 20.68 4.59
C LYS A 153 8.07 20.31 6.05
N LYS A 154 7.83 19.07 6.47
CA LYS A 154 8.20 18.58 7.83
C LYS A 154 9.71 18.61 8.04
N LYS A 155 10.51 18.18 7.05
CA LYS A 155 11.98 18.22 7.11
C LYS A 155 12.51 19.66 7.22
N ALA A 156 12.00 20.59 6.41
CA ALA A 156 12.42 22.00 6.46
C ALA A 156 12.19 22.65 7.84
N LYS A 157 11.10 22.30 8.54
CA LYS A 157 10.80 22.81 9.89
C LYS A 157 11.68 22.25 11.00
N LYS A 158 12.31 21.08 10.81
CA LYS A 158 13.22 20.50 11.81
C LYS A 158 14.62 21.13 11.79
N VAL A 159 14.95 21.85 10.72
CA VAL A 159 16.27 22.47 10.49
C VAL A 159 16.26 23.96 10.83
N ALA A 160 15.09 24.57 11.00
CA ALA A 160 14.88 25.95 11.44
C ALA A 160 14.73 26.02 12.96
#